data_AF-A0A916VXU8-F1
#
_entry.id   AF-A0A916VXU8-F1
#
_cell.length_a   1.000
_cell.length_b   1.000
_cell.length_c   1.000
_cell.angle_alpha   90.00
_cell.angle_beta   90.00
_cell.angle_gamma   90.00
#
_symmetry.space_group_name_H-M   'P 1'
#
loop_
_entity.id
_entity.type
_entity.pdbx_description
1 polymer ?
#
loop_
_entity_poly.entity_id
_entity_poly.type
_entity_poly.pdbx_seq_one_letter_code
_entity_poly.pdbx_strand_id
1 'polypeptide(L)'
;MVVVGTFGINRDSHCNQLYTNGEKKPSYVDLTKQFITQAKKELLWLKEVASTPLQQSLKDLDQAYKNFFDSCKGKRKGIKVKPPKFKLRKSRQTARFVGDNYQVSQDKIYLPKVGRIKIVLSRPLASKPTSVTIIRDAANRCFASFVVENCAENLPKTGNSIGIDLGISTFATLSNGEKFKLSLPLKNNLKKLAKFQRKFVKTELGSKRGEKPRLKIGKLS
;
A
#
# COMPACT_ATOMS: atom_id res chain seq x y z
N MET A 1 -12.54 4.21 -7.75
CA MET A 1 -11.25 4.27 -7.03
C MET A 1 -10.26 3.40 -7.79
N VAL A 2 -9.24 4.02 -8.40
CA VAL A 2 -8.58 3.50 -9.60
C VAL A 2 -7.87 2.17 -9.35
N VAL A 3 -8.51 1.10 -9.79
CA VAL A 3 -7.85 -0.17 -10.06
C VAL A 3 -7.13 0.00 -11.38
N VAL A 4 -5.86 0.40 -11.35
CA VAL A 4 -4.97 0.26 -12.52
C VAL A 4 -4.56 -1.21 -12.63
N GLY A 5 -5.52 -2.11 -12.82
CA GLY A 5 -5.29 -3.55 -12.81
C GLY A 5 -5.98 -4.31 -13.93
N THR A 6 -6.95 -3.71 -14.62
CA THR A 6 -7.62 -4.30 -15.80
C THR A 6 -8.21 -3.21 -16.68
N PHE A 7 -7.37 -2.29 -17.16
CA PHE A 7 -7.74 -1.45 -18.30
C PHE A 7 -6.82 -1.89 -19.43
N GLY A 8 -7.34 -2.12 -20.64
CA GLY A 8 -6.65 -2.70 -21.81
C GLY A 8 -5.37 -1.98 -22.30
N ILE A 9 -4.79 -1.13 -21.46
CA ILE A 9 -3.45 -0.58 -21.56
C ILE A 9 -2.58 -1.40 -20.61
N ASN A 10 -2.02 -2.49 -21.13
CA ASN A 10 -1.23 -3.44 -20.37
C ASN A 10 0.19 -2.87 -20.08
N ARG A 11 0.27 -1.92 -19.15
CA ARG A 11 1.50 -1.18 -18.80
C ARG A 11 2.68 -2.04 -18.36
N ASP A 12 2.46 -3.01 -17.47
CA ASP A 12 3.49 -3.99 -17.08
C ASP A 12 3.68 -5.05 -18.16
N SER A 13 2.76 -5.27 -19.12
CA SER A 13 3.14 -6.02 -20.32
C SER A 13 4.13 -5.22 -21.11
N HIS A 14 3.92 -3.91 -21.32
CA HIS A 14 4.91 -3.11 -22.04
C HIS A 14 6.27 -3.09 -21.32
N CYS A 15 6.34 -2.72 -20.03
CA CYS A 15 7.62 -2.69 -19.33
C CYS A 15 8.23 -4.09 -19.09
N ASN A 16 7.42 -5.14 -18.84
CA ASN A 16 7.97 -6.50 -18.76
C ASN A 16 8.34 -7.06 -20.12
N GLN A 17 7.63 -6.73 -21.21
CA GLN A 17 7.96 -7.12 -22.58
C GLN A 17 9.26 -6.46 -23.02
N LEU A 18 9.40 -5.15 -22.81
CA LEU A 18 10.67 -4.45 -23.05
C LEU A 18 11.79 -5.11 -22.25
N TYR A 19 11.55 -5.45 -20.97
CA TYR A 19 12.52 -6.17 -20.17
C TYR A 19 12.84 -7.58 -20.71
N THR A 20 11.84 -8.39 -21.07
CA THR A 20 12.05 -9.74 -21.63
C THR A 20 12.75 -9.69 -22.99
N ASN A 21 12.54 -8.61 -23.74
CA ASN A 21 13.17 -8.36 -25.04
C ASN A 21 14.58 -7.74 -24.90
N GLY A 22 15.04 -7.44 -23.68
CA GLY A 22 16.35 -6.81 -23.43
C GLY A 22 16.41 -5.31 -23.78
N GLU A 23 15.27 -4.67 -23.99
CA GLU A 23 15.16 -3.25 -24.34
C GLU A 23 15.35 -2.33 -23.13
N LYS A 24 15.69 -1.07 -23.39
CA LYS A 24 15.91 -0.07 -22.32
C LYS A 24 14.59 0.25 -21.62
N LYS A 25 14.66 0.37 -20.30
CA LYS A 25 13.54 0.84 -19.46
C LYS A 25 13.12 2.26 -19.91
N PRO A 26 11.83 2.50 -20.23
CA PRO A 26 11.33 3.83 -20.53
C PRO A 26 11.46 4.78 -19.33
N SER A 27 11.70 6.07 -19.60
CA SER A 27 11.74 7.07 -18.53
C SER A 27 10.34 7.34 -17.97
N TYR A 28 10.26 7.91 -16.77
CA TYR A 28 8.98 8.36 -16.20
C TYR A 28 8.22 9.32 -17.13
N VAL A 29 8.94 10.17 -17.86
CA VAL A 29 8.36 11.12 -18.82
C VAL A 29 7.70 10.38 -19.98
N ASP A 30 8.36 9.35 -20.51
CA ASP A 30 7.84 8.52 -21.61
C ASP A 30 6.59 7.77 -21.18
N LEU A 31 6.64 7.13 -19.99
CA LEU A 31 5.50 6.43 -19.40
C LEU A 31 4.31 7.36 -19.18
N THR A 32 4.56 8.62 -18.79
CA THR A 32 3.50 9.62 -18.57
C THR A 32 2.85 10.02 -19.89
N LYS A 33 3.64 10.30 -20.93
CA LYS A 33 3.12 10.65 -22.27
C LYS A 33 2.25 9.51 -22.83
N GLN A 34 2.76 8.28 -22.78
CA GLN A 34 2.07 7.11 -23.33
C GLN A 34 0.83 6.72 -22.50
N PHE A 35 0.94 6.66 -21.18
CA PHE A 35 -0.09 6.05 -20.33
C PHE A 35 -1.01 7.01 -19.58
N ILE A 36 -0.75 8.32 -19.68
CA ILE A 36 -1.68 9.35 -19.18
C ILE A 36 -2.15 10.20 -20.33
N THR A 37 -1.26 10.81 -21.11
CA THR A 37 -1.68 11.76 -22.16
C THR A 37 -2.40 11.06 -23.31
N GLN A 38 -1.80 10.03 -23.89
CA GLN A 38 -2.42 9.28 -24.99
C GLN A 38 -3.60 8.44 -24.50
N ALA A 39 -3.44 7.74 -23.38
CA ALA A 39 -4.51 6.96 -22.75
C ALA A 39 -5.79 7.77 -22.49
N LYS A 40 -5.68 9.05 -22.08
CA LYS A 40 -6.84 9.92 -21.86
C LYS A 40 -7.59 10.30 -23.14
N LYS A 41 -6.96 10.19 -24.32
CA LYS A 41 -7.63 10.42 -25.61
C LYS A 41 -8.53 9.23 -25.96
N GLU A 42 -8.02 8.02 -25.74
CA GLU A 42 -8.70 6.76 -26.07
C GLU A 42 -9.72 6.34 -24.99
N LEU A 43 -9.40 6.60 -23.71
CA LEU A 43 -10.22 6.20 -22.57
C LEU A 43 -10.75 7.44 -21.84
N LEU A 44 -11.91 7.94 -22.27
CA LEU A 44 -12.49 9.18 -21.75
C LEU A 44 -12.73 9.18 -20.24
N TRP A 45 -13.09 8.03 -19.66
CA TRP A 45 -13.29 7.89 -18.21
C TRP A 45 -12.02 8.21 -17.38
N LEU A 46 -10.82 8.17 -17.97
CA LEU A 46 -9.58 8.63 -17.30
C LEU A 46 -9.54 10.15 -17.07
N LYS A 47 -10.40 10.92 -17.75
CA LYS A 47 -10.58 12.36 -17.49
C LYS A 47 -11.49 12.63 -16.30
N GLU A 48 -12.33 11.66 -15.91
CA GLU A 48 -13.23 11.77 -14.76
C GLU A 48 -12.48 11.61 -13.43
N VAL A 49 -11.34 10.90 -13.43
CA VAL A 49 -10.54 10.67 -12.23
C VAL A 49 -9.49 11.76 -12.02
N ALA A 50 -9.11 11.98 -10.75
CA ALA A 50 -8.03 12.89 -10.41
C ALA A 50 -6.71 12.48 -11.09
N SER A 51 -5.92 13.45 -11.53
CA SER A 51 -4.62 13.23 -12.18
C SER A 51 -3.56 12.73 -11.21
N THR A 52 -3.59 13.18 -9.95
CA THR A 52 -2.57 12.87 -8.95
C THR A 52 -2.43 11.36 -8.71
N PRO A 53 -3.51 10.59 -8.44
CA PRO A 53 -3.38 9.14 -8.28
C PRO A 53 -2.86 8.41 -9.53
N LEU A 54 -3.21 8.89 -10.74
CA LEU A 54 -2.69 8.31 -12.00
C LEU A 54 -1.19 8.49 -12.13
N GLN A 55 -0.70 9.71 -11.87
CA GLN A 55 0.73 10.03 -11.90
C GLN A 55 1.49 9.29 -10.80
N GLN A 56 0.95 9.21 -9.58
CA GLN A 56 1.55 8.46 -8.47
C GLN A 56 1.67 6.97 -8.78
N SER A 57 0.68 6.38 -9.48
CA SER A 57 0.75 4.97 -9.91
C SER A 57 1.94 4.72 -10.85
N LEU A 58 2.24 5.67 -11.75
CA LEU A 58 3.41 5.57 -12.62
C LEU A 58 4.73 5.79 -11.86
N LYS A 59 4.76 6.70 -10.87
CA LYS A 59 5.94 6.89 -10.01
C LYS A 59 6.25 5.63 -9.18
N ASP A 60 5.22 5.00 -8.63
CA ASP A 60 5.37 3.75 -7.88
C ASP A 60 5.92 2.63 -8.80
N LEU A 61 5.45 2.55 -10.05
CA LEU A 61 5.97 1.61 -11.06
C LEU A 61 7.43 1.89 -11.41
N ASP A 62 7.76 3.15 -11.65
CA ASP A 62 9.12 3.59 -11.98
C ASP A 62 10.12 3.19 -10.88
N GLN A 63 9.77 3.51 -9.63
CA GLN A 63 10.55 3.16 -8.45
C GLN A 63 10.65 1.64 -8.25
N ALA A 64 9.59 0.87 -8.52
CA ALA A 64 9.61 -0.57 -8.40
C ALA A 64 10.62 -1.21 -9.36
N TYR A 65 10.65 -0.77 -10.63
CA TYR A 65 11.66 -1.24 -11.58
C TYR A 65 13.07 -0.75 -11.24
N LYS A 66 13.22 0.50 -10.77
CA LYS A 66 14.52 0.99 -10.29
C LYS A 66 15.08 0.09 -9.18
N ASN A 67 14.25 -0.23 -8.19
CA ASN A 67 14.61 -1.14 -7.11
C ASN A 67 14.97 -2.55 -7.62
N PHE A 68 14.23 -3.06 -8.62
CA PHE A 68 14.52 -4.34 -9.26
C PHE A 68 15.90 -4.34 -9.92
N PHE A 69 16.17 -3.40 -10.81
CA PHE A 69 17.46 -3.31 -11.53
C PHE A 69 18.64 -3.02 -10.59
N ASP A 70 18.47 -2.14 -9.61
CA ASP A 70 19.50 -1.85 -8.61
C ASP A 70 19.82 -3.10 -7.76
N SER A 71 18.83 -3.96 -7.51
CA SER A 71 19.06 -5.23 -6.83
C SER A 71 19.78 -6.27 -7.70
N CYS A 72 19.50 -6.32 -9.01
CA CYS A 72 20.21 -7.18 -9.95
C CYS A 72 21.69 -6.79 -10.09
N LYS A 73 21.97 -5.48 -10.09
CA LYS A 73 23.31 -4.89 -10.22
C LYS A 73 24.09 -4.79 -8.91
N GLY A 74 23.54 -5.27 -7.79
CA GLY A 74 24.19 -5.21 -6.48
C GLY A 74 24.29 -3.81 -5.85
N LYS A 75 23.64 -2.79 -6.44
CA LYS A 75 23.62 -1.41 -5.90
C LYS A 75 22.74 -1.27 -4.67
N ARG A 76 21.71 -2.12 -4.55
CA ARG A 76 20.79 -2.16 -3.41
C ARG A 76 21.22 -3.26 -2.44
N LYS A 77 21.39 -2.90 -1.16
CA LYS A 77 21.62 -3.86 -0.07
C LYS A 77 20.39 -4.76 0.14
N GLY A 78 20.62 -6.04 0.40
CA GLY A 78 19.59 -7.03 0.73
C GLY A 78 19.28 -8.03 -0.40
N ILE A 79 18.18 -8.75 -0.24
CA ILE A 79 17.75 -9.83 -1.15
C ILE A 79 17.41 -9.24 -2.53
N LYS A 80 17.83 -9.95 -3.59
CA LYS A 80 17.45 -9.62 -4.97
C LYS A 80 15.92 -9.57 -5.12
N VAL A 81 15.41 -8.47 -5.65
CA VAL A 81 13.97 -8.23 -5.80
C VAL A 81 13.50 -8.92 -7.07
N LYS A 82 12.26 -9.44 -7.08
CA LYS A 82 11.64 -9.98 -8.29
C LYS A 82 11.07 -8.86 -9.15
N PRO A 83 10.88 -9.05 -10.47
CA PRO A 83 10.25 -8.04 -11.31
C PRO A 83 8.87 -7.66 -10.75
N PRO A 84 8.45 -6.38 -10.86
CA PRO A 84 7.15 -5.91 -10.40
C PRO A 84 6.00 -6.72 -11.02
N LYS A 85 4.95 -6.96 -10.23
CA LYS A 85 3.73 -7.64 -10.68
C LYS A 85 2.52 -6.75 -10.46
N PHE A 86 1.60 -6.76 -11.42
CA PHE A 86 0.33 -6.09 -11.29
C PHE A 86 -0.49 -6.56 -10.10
N LYS A 87 -1.20 -5.59 -9.51
CA LYS A 87 -2.21 -5.83 -8.50
C LYS A 87 -3.47 -6.40 -9.15
N LEU A 88 -3.96 -7.52 -8.62
CA LEU A 88 -5.28 -8.04 -8.98
C LEU A 88 -6.37 -7.01 -8.65
N ARG A 89 -7.44 -6.96 -9.44
CA ARG A 89 -8.60 -6.06 -9.19
C ARG A 89 -9.21 -6.20 -7.80
N LYS A 90 -9.17 -7.42 -7.23
CA LYS A 90 -9.70 -7.75 -5.89
C LYS A 90 -8.67 -7.58 -4.76
N SER A 91 -7.45 -7.15 -5.07
CA SER A 91 -6.43 -6.86 -4.08
C SER A 91 -6.64 -5.47 -3.46
N ARG A 92 -5.79 -5.09 -2.49
CA ARG A 92 -5.81 -3.77 -1.85
C ARG A 92 -5.69 -2.65 -2.91
N GLN A 93 -6.72 -1.82 -3.00
CA GLN A 93 -6.79 -0.69 -3.93
C GLN A 93 -6.34 0.58 -3.21
N THR A 94 -5.57 1.42 -3.89
CA THR A 94 -4.98 2.62 -3.28
C THR A 94 -5.08 3.81 -4.23
N ALA A 95 -5.38 4.99 -3.70
CA ALA A 95 -5.28 6.26 -4.41
C ALA A 95 -4.52 7.26 -3.54
N ARG A 96 -3.32 7.66 -3.98
CA ARG A 96 -2.47 8.62 -3.27
C ARG A 96 -2.66 10.02 -3.84
N PHE A 97 -2.89 10.97 -2.95
CA PHE A 97 -2.91 12.40 -3.21
C PHE A 97 -1.74 13.04 -2.47
N VAL A 98 -1.06 13.98 -3.13
CA VAL A 98 0.16 14.62 -2.63
C VAL A 98 0.07 16.13 -2.88
N GLY A 99 0.83 16.90 -2.09
CA GLY A 99 0.86 18.37 -2.16
C GLY A 99 -0.47 18.98 -1.72
N ASP A 100 -0.78 20.17 -2.22
CA ASP A 100 -1.95 20.95 -1.78
C ASP A 100 -3.26 20.60 -2.51
N ASN A 101 -3.27 19.53 -3.30
CA ASN A 101 -4.44 19.12 -4.07
C ASN A 101 -5.58 18.54 -3.21
N TYR A 102 -5.43 18.42 -1.91
CA TYR A 102 -6.44 17.88 -1.00
C TYR A 102 -6.50 18.75 0.26
N GLN A 103 -7.65 18.73 0.94
CA GLN A 103 -7.84 19.48 2.18
C GLN A 103 -8.31 18.53 3.27
N VAL A 104 -7.74 18.69 4.47
CA VAL A 104 -8.10 17.90 5.65
C VAL A 104 -8.71 18.84 6.68
N SER A 105 -9.86 18.45 7.19
CA SER A 105 -10.56 19.06 8.32
C SER A 105 -10.71 18.01 9.44
N GLN A 106 -11.21 18.41 10.61
CA GLN A 106 -11.31 17.52 11.78
C GLN A 106 -12.09 16.22 11.50
N ASP A 107 -13.19 16.29 10.75
CA ASP A 107 -14.09 15.16 10.49
C ASP A 107 -14.22 14.82 8.99
N LYS A 108 -13.53 15.55 8.11
CA LYS A 108 -13.71 15.45 6.66
C LYS A 108 -12.40 15.58 5.91
N ILE A 109 -12.36 14.96 4.73
CA ILE A 109 -11.31 15.16 3.74
C ILE A 109 -11.93 15.54 2.40
N TYR A 110 -11.40 16.57 1.76
CA TYR A 110 -11.72 16.91 0.37
C TYR A 110 -10.69 16.29 -0.57
N LEU A 111 -11.18 15.58 -1.60
CA LEU A 111 -10.37 15.00 -2.65
C LEU A 111 -10.86 15.48 -4.02
N PRO A 112 -9.96 15.87 -4.95
CA PRO A 112 -10.33 16.26 -6.31
C PRO A 112 -11.13 15.16 -7.01
N LYS A 113 -12.17 15.54 -7.75
CA LYS A 113 -13.07 14.63 -8.50
C LYS A 113 -13.85 13.61 -7.64
N VAL A 114 -13.72 13.67 -6.32
CA VAL A 114 -14.48 12.82 -5.38
C VAL A 114 -15.34 13.67 -4.44
N GLY A 115 -14.84 14.84 -4.04
CA GLY A 115 -15.55 15.75 -3.13
C GLY A 115 -15.16 15.53 -1.66
N ARG A 116 -16.02 15.97 -0.75
CA ARG A 116 -15.82 15.87 0.70
C ARG A 116 -16.31 14.52 1.21
N ILE A 117 -15.45 13.80 1.93
CA ILE A 117 -15.72 12.50 2.53
C ILE A 117 -15.58 12.64 4.05
N LYS A 118 -16.53 12.09 4.81
CA LYS A 118 -16.41 12.00 6.27
C LYS A 118 -15.35 10.99 6.66
N ILE A 119 -14.51 11.34 7.62
CA ILE A 119 -13.46 10.48 8.17
C ILE A 119 -13.56 10.46 9.70
N VAL A 120 -13.10 9.36 10.29
CA VAL A 120 -12.87 9.27 11.73
C VAL A 120 -11.37 9.18 11.93
N LEU A 121 -10.78 10.21 12.53
CA LEU A 121 -9.36 10.22 12.85
C LEU A 121 -9.11 9.29 14.04
N SER A 122 -8.27 8.28 13.84
CA SER A 122 -7.87 7.38 14.95
C SER A 122 -6.98 8.07 15.98
N ARG A 123 -6.37 9.21 15.60
CA ARG A 123 -5.51 10.06 16.41
C ARG A 123 -5.42 11.46 15.77
N PRO A 124 -5.15 12.53 16.53
CA PRO A 124 -4.86 13.85 15.97
C PRO A 124 -3.65 13.81 15.02
N LEU A 125 -3.64 14.69 14.01
CA LEU A 125 -2.49 14.84 13.12
C LEU A 125 -1.47 15.79 13.77
N ALA A 126 -0.21 15.34 13.89
CA ALA A 126 0.87 16.12 14.50
C ALA A 126 1.23 17.39 13.70
N SER A 127 1.03 17.36 12.39
CA SER A 127 1.31 18.47 11.47
C SER A 127 0.43 18.36 10.22
N LYS A 128 0.52 19.37 9.34
CA LYS A 128 -0.13 19.32 8.02
C LYS A 128 0.42 18.11 7.23
N PRO A 129 -0.43 17.19 6.77
CA PRO A 129 0.04 16.01 6.05
C PRO A 129 0.66 16.39 4.70
N THR A 130 1.73 15.71 4.33
CA THR A 130 2.39 15.84 3.02
C THR A 130 1.68 15.02 1.95
N SER A 131 1.04 13.93 2.35
CA SER A 131 0.21 13.11 1.48
C SER A 131 -0.91 12.40 2.25
N VAL A 132 -1.96 12.06 1.50
CA VAL A 132 -3.02 11.15 1.94
C VAL A 132 -3.17 10.01 0.96
N THR A 133 -3.26 8.79 1.46
CA THR A 133 -3.56 7.60 0.66
C THR A 133 -4.89 7.02 1.11
N ILE A 134 -5.88 7.03 0.21
CA ILE A 134 -7.13 6.30 0.40
C ILE A 134 -6.90 4.85 0.04
N ILE A 135 -7.23 3.96 0.97
CA ILE A 135 -6.97 2.53 0.89
C ILE A 135 -8.31 1.81 1.01
N ARG A 136 -8.63 0.96 0.04
CA ARG A 136 -9.70 -0.03 0.17
C ARG A 136 -9.04 -1.40 0.27
N ASP A 137 -9.23 -2.06 1.41
CA ASP A 137 -8.66 -3.37 1.62
C ASP A 137 -9.46 -4.48 0.90
N ALA A 138 -8.95 -5.71 0.95
CA ALA A 138 -9.64 -6.85 0.36
C ALA A 138 -10.99 -7.18 1.03
N ALA A 139 -11.22 -6.71 2.26
CA ALA A 139 -12.48 -6.85 2.99
C ALA A 139 -13.48 -5.71 2.74
N ASN A 140 -13.19 -4.82 1.78
CA ASN A 140 -13.98 -3.63 1.44
C ASN A 140 -14.05 -2.55 2.54
N ARG A 141 -13.13 -2.56 3.51
CA ARG A 141 -12.96 -1.45 4.46
C ARG A 141 -12.18 -0.34 3.79
N CYS A 142 -12.55 0.91 4.07
CA CYS A 142 -11.88 2.10 3.56
C CYS A 142 -11.11 2.78 4.69
N PHE A 143 -9.87 3.16 4.41
CA PHE A 143 -8.99 3.86 5.33
C PHE A 143 -8.36 5.07 4.65
N ALA A 144 -8.13 6.14 5.41
CA ALA A 144 -7.27 7.26 5.00
C ALA A 144 -5.97 7.16 5.79
N SER A 145 -4.85 7.04 5.08
CA SER A 145 -3.51 7.03 5.68
C SER A 145 -2.81 8.34 5.35
N PHE A 146 -2.43 9.07 6.40
CA PHE A 146 -1.75 10.36 6.30
C PHE A 146 -0.26 10.19 6.56
N VAL A 147 0.57 10.85 5.75
CA VAL A 147 1.99 11.03 6.04
C VAL A 147 2.12 12.43 6.63
N VAL A 148 2.55 12.50 7.89
CA VAL A 148 2.77 13.75 8.62
C VAL A 148 4.22 13.82 9.05
N GLU A 149 4.78 15.02 9.08
CA GLU A 149 6.06 15.26 9.72
C GLU A 149 5.86 15.23 11.24
N ASN A 150 6.73 14.52 11.94
CA ASN A 150 6.71 14.45 13.40
C ASN A 150 8.09 14.85 13.90
N CYS A 151 8.19 16.03 14.50
CA CYS A 151 9.40 16.45 15.17
C CYS A 151 9.50 15.65 16.48
N ALA A 152 10.38 14.65 16.50
CA ALA A 152 10.66 13.94 17.74
C ALA A 152 11.38 14.90 18.70
N GLU A 153 10.79 15.16 19.85
CA GLU A 153 11.46 15.87 20.92
C GLU A 153 12.58 15.00 21.47
N ASN A 154 13.81 15.51 21.47
CA ASN A 154 14.93 14.84 22.09
C ASN A 154 14.76 14.95 23.61
N LEU A 155 14.40 13.84 24.25
CA LEU A 155 14.37 13.76 25.70
C LEU A 155 15.81 13.83 26.25
N PRO A 156 16.01 14.43 27.44
CA PRO A 156 17.32 14.46 28.08
C PRO A 156 17.83 13.04 28.32
N LYS A 157 19.13 12.82 28.05
CA LYS A 157 19.77 11.53 28.32
C LYS A 157 19.78 11.29 29.83
N THR A 158 19.20 10.18 30.26
CA THR A 158 19.14 9.80 31.68
C THR A 158 20.43 9.16 32.19
N GLY A 159 21.39 8.85 31.31
CA GLY A 159 22.60 8.09 31.65
C GLY A 159 22.36 6.59 31.91
N ASN A 160 21.11 6.17 32.00
CA ASN A 160 20.72 4.78 32.25
C ASN A 160 20.70 3.97 30.96
N SER A 161 21.15 2.72 31.04
CA SER A 161 21.03 1.73 29.98
C SER A 161 20.19 0.54 30.49
N ILE A 162 19.29 0.06 29.65
CA ILE A 162 18.48 -1.13 29.93
C ILE A 162 18.67 -2.10 28.77
N GLY A 163 19.08 -3.33 29.07
CA GLY A 163 19.10 -4.42 28.12
C GLY A 163 17.66 -4.91 27.88
N ILE A 164 17.28 -5.10 26.62
CA ILE A 164 15.97 -5.62 26.23
C ILE A 164 16.19 -6.98 25.57
N ASP A 165 15.70 -8.04 26.20
CA ASP A 165 15.65 -9.38 25.61
C ASP A 165 14.23 -9.68 25.10
N LEU A 166 14.08 -9.96 23.80
CA LEU A 166 12.79 -10.20 23.16
C LEU A 166 12.51 -11.70 23.06
N GLY A 167 11.44 -12.16 23.71
CA GLY A 167 11.09 -13.57 23.81
C GLY A 167 9.78 -13.96 23.13
N ILE A 168 9.55 -15.28 23.03
CA ILE A 168 8.31 -15.86 22.47
C ILE A 168 7.23 -15.99 23.55
N SER A 169 7.60 -16.37 24.78
CA SER A 169 6.70 -16.49 25.93
C SER A 169 6.46 -15.14 26.61
N THR A 170 7.52 -14.36 26.77
CA THR A 170 7.51 -12.99 27.31
C THR A 170 7.97 -12.07 26.18
N PHE A 171 7.16 -11.06 25.84
CA PHE A 171 7.44 -10.18 24.70
C PHE A 171 8.78 -9.45 24.87
N ALA A 172 9.00 -8.89 26.05
CA ALA A 172 10.25 -8.23 26.40
C ALA A 172 10.57 -8.46 27.89
N THR A 173 11.81 -8.84 28.17
CA THR A 173 12.38 -8.85 29.52
C THR A 173 13.45 -7.77 29.58
N LEU A 174 13.34 -6.88 30.55
CA LEU A 174 14.28 -5.81 30.79
C LEU A 174 15.35 -6.25 31.80
N SER A 175 16.57 -5.72 31.70
CA SER A 175 17.65 -6.01 32.65
C SER A 175 17.36 -5.56 34.09
N ASN A 176 16.36 -4.70 34.30
CA ASN A 176 15.85 -4.31 35.62
C ASN A 176 14.86 -5.34 36.21
N GLY A 177 14.61 -6.46 35.52
CA GLY A 177 13.71 -7.52 35.96
C GLY A 177 12.25 -7.37 35.51
N GLU A 178 11.87 -6.23 34.92
CA GLU A 178 10.52 -6.03 34.39
C GLU A 178 10.24 -6.94 33.19
N LYS A 179 9.02 -7.49 33.13
CA LYS A 179 8.60 -8.43 32.11
C LYS A 179 7.29 -7.99 31.47
N PHE A 180 7.31 -7.79 30.17
CA PHE A 180 6.13 -7.48 29.36
C PHE A 180 5.58 -8.76 28.75
N LYS A 181 4.34 -9.10 29.11
CA LYS A 181 3.65 -10.28 28.53
C LYS A 181 3.16 -9.96 27.12
N LEU A 182 3.24 -10.95 26.23
CA LEU A 182 2.66 -10.85 24.91
C LEU A 182 1.14 -11.08 24.99
N SER A 183 0.33 -10.09 24.64
CA SER A 183 -1.10 -10.30 24.45
C SER A 183 -1.29 -11.07 23.13
N LEU A 184 -1.70 -12.35 23.20
CA LEU A 184 -1.86 -13.21 22.03
C LEU A 184 -3.33 -13.51 21.67
N PRO A 185 -4.16 -12.53 21.24
CA PRO A 185 -5.34 -12.82 20.42
C PRO A 185 -4.97 -13.53 19.10
N LEU A 186 -3.69 -13.45 18.72
CA LEU A 186 -3.14 -13.92 17.45
C LEU A 186 -3.37 -15.41 17.20
N LYS A 187 -3.23 -16.28 18.21
CA LYS A 187 -3.39 -17.74 18.01
C LYS A 187 -4.79 -18.10 17.47
N ASN A 188 -5.83 -17.46 17.99
CA ASN A 188 -7.21 -17.69 17.55
C ASN A 188 -7.47 -17.14 16.15
N ASN A 189 -6.91 -15.96 15.84
CA ASN A 189 -7.02 -15.36 14.52
C ASN A 189 -6.27 -16.19 13.46
N LEU A 190 -5.09 -16.72 13.78
CA LEU A 190 -4.32 -17.61 12.89
C LEU A 190 -5.07 -18.91 12.58
N LYS A 191 -5.66 -19.56 13.59
CA LYS A 191 -6.51 -20.76 13.38
C LYS A 191 -7.70 -20.45 12.47
N LYS A 192 -8.38 -19.33 12.69
CA LYS A 192 -9.50 -18.87 11.86
C LYS A 192 -9.04 -18.54 10.44
N LEU A 193 -7.92 -17.85 10.29
CA LEU A 193 -7.32 -17.47 9.01
C LEU A 193 -7.02 -18.72 8.17
N ALA A 194 -6.31 -19.70 8.73
CA ALA A 194 -6.00 -20.97 8.07
C ALA A 194 -7.27 -21.73 7.65
N LYS A 195 -8.30 -21.75 8.51
CA LYS A 195 -9.61 -22.36 8.18
C LYS A 195 -10.25 -21.70 6.97
N PHE A 196 -10.26 -20.36 6.90
CA PHE A 196 -10.86 -19.65 5.76
C PHE A 196 -10.03 -19.73 4.49
N GLN A 197 -8.69 -19.71 4.60
CA GLN A 197 -7.79 -19.94 3.46
C GLN A 197 -8.02 -21.32 2.84
N ARG A 198 -8.07 -22.39 3.63
CA ARG A 198 -8.40 -23.76 3.14
C ARG A 198 -9.76 -23.82 2.45
N LYS A 199 -10.78 -23.15 3.00
CA LYS A 199 -12.09 -23.08 2.36
C LYS A 199 -12.05 -22.32 1.03
N PHE A 200 -11.29 -21.22 0.96
CA PHE A 200 -11.18 -20.40 -0.25
C PHE A 200 -10.49 -21.14 -1.40
N VAL A 201 -9.41 -21.88 -1.12
CA VAL A 201 -8.69 -22.66 -2.15
C VAL A 201 -9.58 -23.74 -2.78
N LYS A 202 -10.52 -24.30 -2.01
CA LYS A 202 -11.48 -25.31 -2.50
C LYS A 202 -12.65 -24.73 -3.28
N THR A 203 -12.75 -23.41 -3.44
CA THR A 203 -13.83 -22.79 -4.22
C THR A 203 -13.36 -22.45 -5.62
N GLU A 204 -14.28 -22.57 -6.59
CA GLU A 204 -14.05 -22.08 -7.94
C GLU A 204 -13.73 -20.58 -7.95
N LEU A 205 -12.77 -20.22 -8.79
CA LEU A 205 -12.30 -18.85 -8.93
C LEU A 205 -13.45 -17.94 -9.37
N GLY A 206 -13.73 -16.90 -8.58
CA GLY A 206 -14.78 -15.94 -8.91
C GLY A 206 -16.20 -16.33 -8.45
N SER A 207 -16.38 -17.52 -7.88
CA SER A 207 -17.68 -17.95 -7.36
C SER A 207 -18.18 -17.08 -6.20
N LYS A 208 -19.50 -16.87 -6.11
CA LYS A 208 -20.14 -16.19 -4.97
C LYS A 208 -19.85 -16.91 -3.63
N ARG A 209 -19.63 -18.23 -3.68
CA ARG A 209 -19.26 -19.06 -2.52
C ARG A 209 -17.87 -18.71 -1.99
N GLY A 210 -16.90 -18.42 -2.88
CA GLY A 210 -15.54 -18.01 -2.53
C GLY A 210 -15.41 -16.59 -1.98
N GLU A 211 -16.36 -15.70 -2.30
CA GLU A 211 -16.34 -14.32 -1.79
C GLU A 211 -16.47 -14.25 -0.26
N LYS A 212 -17.30 -15.10 0.35
CA LYS A 212 -17.48 -15.15 1.82
C LYS A 212 -16.18 -15.45 2.57
N PRO A 213 -15.45 -16.55 2.30
CA PRO A 213 -14.17 -16.80 2.96
C PRO A 213 -13.12 -15.76 2.59
N ARG A 214 -13.10 -15.22 1.36
CA ARG A 214 -12.18 -14.13 0.96
C ARG A 214 -12.31 -12.89 1.83
N LEU A 215 -13.54 -12.43 2.08
CA LEU A 215 -13.80 -11.29 2.96
C LEU A 215 -13.39 -11.58 4.41
N LYS A 216 -13.62 -12.81 4.90
CA LYS A 216 -13.21 -13.22 6.25
C LYS A 216 -11.69 -13.27 6.40
N ILE A 217 -10.97 -13.75 5.40
CA ILE A 217 -9.50 -13.69 5.34
C ILE A 217 -9.06 -12.24 5.49
N GLY A 218 -9.60 -11.33 4.66
CA GLY A 218 -9.21 -9.91 4.69
C GLY A 218 -9.52 -9.17 6.01
N LYS A 219 -10.47 -9.65 6.82
CA LYS A 219 -10.76 -9.08 8.15
C LYS A 219 -9.83 -9.59 9.24
N LEU A 220 -9.28 -10.79 9.07
CA LEU A 220 -8.41 -11.46 10.04
C LEU A 220 -6.92 -11.20 9.78
N SER A 221 -6.58 -10.83 8.54
CA SER A 221 -5.25 -10.41 8.09
C SER A 221 -4.97 -8.94 8.33
#